data_AF-A0A0E3LDS0-F1
#
_entry.id   AF-A0A0E3LDS0-F1
#
_cell.length_a   1.000
_cell.length_b   1.000
_cell.length_c   1.000
_cell.angle_alpha   90.00
_cell.angle_beta   90.00
_cell.angle_gamma   90.00
#
_symmetry.space_group_name_H-M   'P 1'
#
loop_
_entity.id
_entity.type
_entity.pdbx_description
1 polymer ?
#
loop_
_entity_poly.entity_id
_entity_poly.type
_entity_poly.pdbx_seq_one_letter_code
_entity_poly.pdbx_strand_id
1 'polypeptide(L)'
;MLADGADMEYKGKDGETVYDKVWLLDFAKPLENEFLVVNQPTIVEDGNYRRPDISILSEDFLAEVRDLPQKNLAYEVLKKLLYDEIRTRSRRNLIQGKSFAEMLEQAINGYKNRGIDTIQVIEELLDLAKKINEADKRGEATGLSGGELAFYDGLADNESAVDVLGDATLRLIASELVKIIRQNIRVDWTLRKNIQAKMRVSVKWLLKKYGYPPDMQKLATENILKQAELLCRDAGLSVAFLQRKAVLLPVEMEFMKLVIKNKQLEITLRNTI
;
A
#
# COMPACT_ATOMS: atom_id res chain seq x y z
N MET A 1 -4.14 25.88 9.89
CA MET A 1 -2.66 25.79 9.73
C MET A 1 -2.23 25.49 8.30
N LEU A 2 -2.71 24.43 7.64
CA LEU A 2 -2.30 24.13 6.24
C LEU A 2 -2.87 25.11 5.21
N ALA A 3 -4.10 25.62 5.42
CA ALA A 3 -4.76 26.57 4.52
C ALA A 3 -4.35 28.04 4.72
N ASP A 4 -4.00 28.41 5.95
CA ASP A 4 -3.83 29.82 6.35
C ASP A 4 -2.42 30.38 6.08
N GLY A 5 -1.48 29.51 5.70
CA GLY A 5 -0.05 29.79 5.56
C GLY A 5 0.67 29.89 6.91
N ALA A 6 1.98 29.70 6.91
CA ALA A 6 2.84 29.98 8.05
C ALA A 6 3.52 31.33 7.86
N ASP A 7 3.46 32.20 8.87
CA ASP A 7 4.19 33.46 8.88
C ASP A 7 5.70 33.17 8.95
N MET A 8 6.45 33.77 8.04
CA MET A 8 7.89 33.60 7.92
C MET A 8 8.58 34.96 7.84
N GLU A 9 9.69 35.06 8.55
CA GLU A 9 10.60 36.19 8.46
C GLU A 9 11.88 35.75 7.75
N TYR A 10 12.30 36.50 6.74
CA TYR A 10 13.60 36.30 6.10
C TYR A 10 14.28 37.63 5.80
N LYS A 11 15.61 37.59 5.64
CA LYS A 11 16.35 38.79 5.27
C LYS A 11 16.32 39.00 3.76
N GLY A 12 15.81 40.18 3.36
CA GLY A 12 15.87 40.66 2.00
C GLY A 12 17.30 40.96 1.54
N LYS A 13 17.46 41.27 0.25
CA LYS A 13 18.78 41.43 -0.38
C LYS A 13 19.59 42.59 0.19
N ASP A 14 18.93 43.56 0.81
CA ASP A 14 19.56 44.76 1.38
C ASP A 14 19.65 44.70 2.92
N GLY A 15 19.36 43.53 3.52
CA GLY A 15 19.52 43.24 4.95
C GLY A 15 18.31 43.56 5.83
N GLU A 16 17.21 44.03 5.23
CA GLU A 16 15.91 44.27 5.85
C GLU A 16 15.19 42.95 6.22
N THR A 17 14.48 42.93 7.34
CA THR A 17 13.59 41.80 7.70
C THR A 17 12.29 41.94 6.90
N VAL A 18 12.01 40.96 6.07
CA VAL A 18 10.77 40.84 5.29
C VAL A 18 9.88 39.79 5.94
N TYR A 19 8.61 40.16 6.16
CA TYR A 19 7.56 39.28 6.65
C TYR A 19 6.73 38.81 5.47
N ASP A 20 6.60 37.50 5.31
CA ASP A 20 5.83 36.89 4.23
C ASP A 20 5.10 35.64 4.74
N LYS A 21 4.11 35.18 3.98
CA LYS A 21 3.42 33.92 4.24
C LYS A 21 3.95 32.83 3.32
N VAL A 22 4.30 31.71 3.91
CA VAL A 22 4.68 30.51 3.16
C VAL A 22 3.58 29.49 3.29
N TRP A 23 3.09 29.01 2.15
CA TRP A 23 2.16 27.90 2.09
C TRP A 23 2.93 26.60 1.89
N LEU A 24 2.64 25.60 2.73
CA LEU A 24 3.16 24.24 2.56
C LEU A 24 2.49 23.51 1.40
N LEU A 25 1.35 24.02 0.92
CA LEU A 25 0.56 23.47 -0.17
C LEU A 25 0.13 24.61 -1.09
N ASP A 26 0.40 24.48 -2.38
CA ASP A 26 -0.15 25.38 -3.41
C ASP A 26 -1.60 24.96 -3.71
N PHE A 27 -2.56 25.73 -3.20
CA PHE A 27 -3.99 25.53 -3.43
C PHE A 27 -4.46 26.04 -4.80
N ALA A 28 -3.71 26.94 -5.43
CA ALA A 28 -4.03 27.46 -6.77
C ALA A 28 -3.58 26.48 -7.85
N LYS A 29 -2.50 25.73 -7.59
CA LYS A 29 -1.95 24.71 -8.50
C LYS A 29 -1.66 23.38 -7.78
N PRO A 30 -2.70 22.61 -7.45
CA PRO A 30 -2.56 21.42 -6.63
C PRO A 30 -1.66 20.32 -7.22
N LEU A 31 -1.56 20.28 -8.56
CA LEU A 31 -0.76 19.31 -9.30
C LEU A 31 0.74 19.60 -9.27
N GLU A 32 1.16 20.82 -8.91
CA GLU A 32 2.56 21.21 -8.78
C GLU A 32 3.12 20.88 -7.38
N ASN A 33 2.26 20.46 -6.44
CA ASN A 33 2.69 20.06 -5.11
C ASN A 33 3.44 18.71 -5.13
N GLU A 34 4.66 18.73 -4.59
CA GLU A 34 5.46 17.54 -4.31
C GLU A 34 5.07 16.99 -2.93
N PHE A 35 4.31 15.90 -2.93
CA PHE A 35 3.98 15.19 -1.70
C PHE A 35 4.92 13.99 -1.59
N LEU A 36 5.61 13.90 -0.45
CA LEU A 36 6.49 12.78 -0.14
C LEU A 36 5.87 11.97 1.00
N VAL A 37 5.51 10.72 0.70
CA VAL A 37 5.14 9.77 1.75
C VAL A 37 6.41 9.22 2.38
N VAL A 38 6.68 9.64 3.62
CA VAL A 38 7.79 9.16 4.43
C VAL A 38 7.30 8.18 5.48
N ASN A 39 8.08 7.12 5.73
CA ASN A 39 7.83 6.23 6.86
C ASN A 39 7.93 7.06 8.16
N GLN A 40 6.93 6.99 9.02
CA GLN A 40 6.90 7.77 10.27
C GLN A 40 8.13 7.47 11.13
N PRO A 41 8.97 8.48 11.45
CA PRO A 41 10.06 8.28 12.40
C PRO A 41 9.47 8.02 13.79
N THR A 42 10.06 7.08 14.53
CA THR A 42 9.76 6.94 15.96
C THR A 42 10.46 8.07 16.69
N ILE A 43 9.71 8.99 17.28
CA ILE A 43 10.23 10.08 18.10
C ILE A 43 10.42 9.54 19.52
N VAL A 44 11.59 9.75 20.10
CA VAL A 44 11.88 9.40 21.49
C VAL A 44 11.95 10.70 22.29
N GLU A 45 11.01 10.87 23.21
CA GLU A 45 10.92 12.02 24.12
C GLU A 45 10.76 11.47 25.55
N ASP A 46 11.67 11.84 26.46
CA ASP A 46 11.64 11.41 27.89
C ASP A 46 11.45 9.90 28.12
N GLY A 47 12.10 9.08 27.28
CA GLY A 47 11.99 7.62 27.37
C GLY A 47 10.67 7.04 26.87
N ASN A 48 9.73 7.89 26.43
CA ASN A 48 8.54 7.47 25.71
C ASN A 48 8.80 7.44 24.21
N TYR A 49 8.47 6.29 23.60
CA TYR A 49 8.44 6.13 22.16
C TYR A 49 7.10 6.68 21.66
N ARG A 50 7.10 7.88 21.08
CA ARG A 50 5.93 8.45 20.40
C ARG A 50 6.13 8.27 18.90
N ARG A 51 5.25 7.51 18.26
CA ARG A 51 5.01 7.69 16.84
C ARG A 51 3.97 8.80 16.73
N PRO A 52 4.31 10.01 16.26
CA PRO A 52 3.28 11.00 15.98
C PRO A 52 2.34 10.38 14.95
N ASP A 53 1.07 10.22 15.31
CA ASP A 53 0.05 9.62 14.46
C ASP A 53 -0.41 10.61 13.39
N ILE A 54 0.56 11.12 12.61
CA ILE A 54 0.30 11.78 11.35
C ILE A 54 0.17 10.64 10.33
N SER A 55 -0.80 9.76 10.55
CA SER A 55 -1.29 8.93 9.46
C SER A 55 -1.91 9.90 8.48
N ILE A 56 -1.39 9.95 7.26
CA ILE A 56 -1.92 10.80 6.19
C ILE A 56 -3.37 10.37 5.82
N LEU A 57 -3.88 9.31 6.45
CA LEU A 57 -5.27 8.86 6.41
C LEU A 57 -5.95 8.93 7.79
N SER A 58 -5.47 9.72 8.74
CA SER A 58 -6.14 9.86 10.05
C SER A 58 -7.59 10.33 9.91
N GLU A 59 -8.46 9.95 10.85
CA GLU A 59 -9.88 10.31 10.80
C GLU A 59 -10.07 11.84 10.74
N ASP A 60 -9.25 12.59 11.49
CA ASP A 60 -9.25 14.06 11.49
C ASP A 60 -8.85 14.63 10.12
N PHE A 61 -7.78 14.12 9.51
CA PHE A 61 -7.33 14.57 8.19
C PHE A 61 -8.35 14.25 7.10
N LEU A 62 -8.95 13.06 7.14
CA LEU A 62 -9.99 12.65 6.20
C LEU A 62 -11.24 13.53 6.33
N ALA A 63 -11.59 13.95 7.55
CA ALA A 63 -12.66 14.91 7.79
C ALA A 63 -12.31 16.30 7.21
N GLU A 64 -11.09 16.80 7.43
CA GLU A 64 -10.63 18.06 6.84
C GLU A 64 -10.69 18.03 5.32
N VAL A 65 -10.22 16.94 4.69
CA VAL A 65 -10.23 16.79 3.23
C VAL A 65 -11.66 16.71 2.68
N ARG A 66 -12.58 16.05 3.39
CA ARG A 66 -14.01 15.99 3.05
C ARG A 66 -14.64 17.38 3.05
N ASP A 67 -14.28 18.21 4.03
CA ASP A 67 -14.84 19.55 4.24
C ASP A 67 -14.19 20.63 3.37
N LEU A 68 -13.17 20.29 2.58
CA LEU A 68 -12.56 21.22 1.63
C LEU A 68 -13.63 21.87 0.72
N PRO A 69 -13.59 23.20 0.55
CA PRO A 69 -14.55 23.90 -0.31
C PRO A 69 -14.47 23.43 -1.77
N GLN A 70 -13.25 23.13 -2.23
CA GLN A 70 -12.99 22.66 -3.59
C GLN A 70 -13.01 21.13 -3.63
N LYS A 71 -14.12 20.54 -4.07
CA LYS A 71 -14.26 19.08 -4.15
C LYS A 71 -13.30 18.43 -5.14
N ASN A 72 -13.00 19.07 -6.26
CA ASN A 72 -12.01 18.54 -7.22
C ASN A 72 -10.59 18.47 -6.61
N LEU A 73 -10.25 19.43 -5.74
CA LEU A 73 -8.99 19.38 -4.99
C LEU A 73 -9.00 18.22 -4.00
N ALA A 74 -10.08 18.08 -3.22
CA ALA A 74 -10.24 16.98 -2.28
C ALA A 74 -10.06 15.61 -2.98
N TYR A 75 -10.71 15.43 -4.13
CA TYR A 75 -10.57 14.23 -4.95
C TYR A 75 -9.12 13.96 -5.37
N GLU A 76 -8.41 14.93 -5.95
CA GLU A 76 -7.02 14.72 -6.39
C GLU A 76 -6.07 14.46 -5.22
N VAL A 77 -6.28 15.12 -4.08
CA VAL A 77 -5.52 14.87 -2.85
C VAL A 77 -5.76 13.44 -2.38
N LEU A 78 -7.01 13.03 -2.15
CA LEU A 78 -7.33 11.67 -1.69
C LEU A 78 -6.79 10.61 -2.64
N LYS A 79 -6.99 10.79 -3.94
CA LYS A 79 -6.49 9.88 -4.97
C LYS A 79 -4.98 9.71 -4.90
N LYS A 80 -4.22 10.81 -4.79
CA LYS A 80 -2.75 10.76 -4.71
C LYS A 80 -2.29 10.07 -3.42
N LEU A 81 -2.90 10.43 -2.29
CA LEU A 81 -2.56 9.86 -0.98
C LEU A 81 -2.84 8.35 -0.91
N LEU A 82 -4.03 7.93 -1.35
CA LEU A 82 -4.41 6.53 -1.41
C LEU A 82 -3.50 5.74 -2.35
N TYR A 83 -3.15 6.31 -3.50
CA TYR A 83 -2.22 5.67 -4.44
C TYR A 83 -0.85 5.43 -3.79
N ASP A 84 -0.27 6.44 -3.14
CA ASP A 84 1.05 6.32 -2.51
C ASP A 84 1.04 5.38 -1.29
N GLU A 85 -0.04 5.38 -0.51
CA GLU A 85 -0.22 4.46 0.62
C GLU A 85 -0.36 3.01 0.12
N ILE A 86 -1.24 2.76 -0.85
CA ILE A 86 -1.41 1.43 -1.46
C ILE A 86 -0.09 0.96 -2.08
N ARG A 87 0.67 1.85 -2.72
CA ARG A 87 1.99 1.53 -3.28
C ARG A 87 2.98 1.12 -2.20
N THR A 88 3.04 1.87 -1.09
CA THR A 88 3.93 1.56 0.04
C THR A 88 3.56 0.22 0.67
N ARG A 89 2.25 -0.02 0.86
CA ARG A 89 1.71 -1.26 1.42
C ARG A 89 1.90 -2.48 0.53
N SER A 90 1.71 -2.33 -0.78
CA SER A 90 1.90 -3.39 -1.78
C SER A 90 3.30 -3.99 -1.77
N ARG A 91 4.30 -3.24 -1.26
CA ARG A 91 5.67 -3.74 -1.08
C ARG A 91 5.78 -4.75 0.06
N ARG A 92 4.92 -4.65 1.08
CA ARG A 92 4.91 -5.51 2.28
C ARG A 92 3.85 -6.59 2.20
N ASN A 93 2.68 -6.29 1.64
CA ASN A 93 1.55 -7.22 1.53
C ASN A 93 0.94 -7.15 0.13
N LEU A 94 1.19 -8.19 -0.67
CA LEU A 94 0.75 -8.30 -2.05
C LEU A 94 -0.77 -8.32 -2.17
N ILE A 95 -1.44 -9.05 -1.28
CA ILE A 95 -2.85 -9.40 -1.40
C ILE A 95 -3.72 -8.20 -1.04
N GLN A 96 -3.45 -7.57 0.11
CA GLN A 96 -4.08 -6.30 0.46
C GLN A 96 -3.78 -5.22 -0.57
N GLY A 97 -2.52 -5.08 -0.99
CA GLY A 97 -2.13 -4.08 -1.97
C GLY A 97 -2.90 -4.21 -3.29
N LYS A 98 -3.08 -5.44 -3.78
CA LYS A 98 -3.87 -5.72 -4.98
C LYS A 98 -5.35 -5.39 -4.77
N SER A 99 -5.95 -5.87 -3.67
CA SER A 99 -7.36 -5.63 -3.37
C SER A 99 -7.68 -4.13 -3.26
N PHE A 100 -6.87 -3.36 -2.53
CA PHE A 100 -7.08 -1.93 -2.39
C PHE A 100 -6.88 -1.17 -3.69
N ALA A 101 -5.94 -1.59 -4.54
CA ALA A 101 -5.76 -0.98 -5.85
C ALA A 101 -6.96 -1.23 -6.77
N GLU A 102 -7.53 -2.43 -6.76
CA GLU A 102 -8.75 -2.72 -7.50
C GLU A 102 -9.92 -1.84 -7.01
N MET A 103 -10.07 -1.66 -5.69
CA MET A 103 -11.08 -0.75 -5.13
C MET A 103 -10.85 0.71 -5.53
N LEU A 104 -9.59 1.19 -5.47
CA LEU A 104 -9.24 2.55 -5.89
C LEU A 104 -9.59 2.78 -7.36
N GLU A 105 -9.27 1.81 -8.22
CA GLU A 105 -9.59 1.90 -9.63
C GLU A 105 -11.08 1.87 -9.91
N GLN A 106 -11.84 1.06 -9.18
CA GLN A 106 -13.30 1.04 -9.30
C GLN A 106 -13.89 2.42 -8.97
N ALA A 107 -13.44 3.04 -7.86
CA ALA A 107 -13.88 4.39 -7.47
C ALA A 107 -13.51 5.45 -8.53
N ILE A 108 -12.28 5.41 -9.04
CA ILE A 108 -11.81 6.36 -10.08
C ILE A 108 -12.54 6.12 -11.42
N ASN A 109 -12.81 4.87 -11.80
CA ASN A 109 -13.49 4.55 -13.04
C ASN A 109 -14.96 4.98 -13.01
N GLY A 110 -15.58 5.01 -11.83
CA GLY A 110 -16.88 5.63 -11.61
C GLY A 110 -16.89 7.10 -12.03
N TYR A 111 -15.89 7.88 -11.57
CA TYR A 111 -15.68 9.27 -11.98
C TYR A 111 -15.50 9.43 -13.50
N LYS A 112 -14.68 8.57 -14.11
CA LYS A 112 -14.30 8.69 -15.52
C LYS A 112 -15.38 8.30 -16.51
N ASN A 113 -16.18 7.27 -16.22
CA ASN A 113 -16.99 6.64 -17.25
C ASN A 113 -18.43 7.15 -17.36
N ARG A 114 -19.06 7.70 -16.31
CA ARG A 114 -20.46 8.17 -16.38
C ARG A 114 -20.83 9.13 -15.25
N GLY A 115 -20.57 10.43 -15.41
CA GLY A 115 -21.30 11.50 -14.69
C GLY A 115 -21.62 11.26 -13.21
N ILE A 116 -20.73 10.60 -12.45
CA ILE A 116 -20.87 10.49 -11.00
C ILE A 116 -20.53 11.86 -10.41
N ASP A 117 -21.28 12.27 -9.40
CA ASP A 117 -20.96 13.47 -8.64
C ASP A 117 -19.59 13.28 -7.96
N THR A 118 -18.68 14.23 -8.13
CA THR A 118 -17.38 14.26 -7.45
C THR A 118 -17.52 13.97 -5.94
N ILE A 119 -18.64 14.38 -5.34
CA ILE A 119 -18.98 14.08 -3.95
C ILE A 119 -19.07 12.58 -3.67
N GLN A 120 -19.77 11.81 -4.51
CA GLN A 120 -19.91 10.36 -4.30
C GLN A 120 -18.56 9.64 -4.44
N VAL A 121 -17.74 10.05 -5.41
CA VAL A 121 -16.40 9.47 -5.59
C VAL A 121 -15.51 9.77 -4.40
N ILE A 122 -15.59 10.99 -3.85
CA ILE A 122 -14.88 11.35 -2.62
C ILE A 122 -15.30 10.43 -1.47
N GLU A 123 -16.59 10.19 -1.27
CA GLU A 123 -17.06 9.27 -0.21
C GLU A 123 -16.53 7.84 -0.41
N GLU A 124 -16.49 7.33 -1.64
CA GLU A 124 -15.89 6.02 -1.95
C GLU A 124 -14.38 5.97 -1.64
N LEU A 125 -13.65 7.05 -1.93
CA LEU A 125 -12.23 7.19 -1.59
C LEU A 125 -12.02 7.28 -0.07
N LEU A 126 -12.88 8.01 0.64
CA LEU A 126 -12.85 8.09 2.11
C LEU A 126 -13.12 6.73 2.75
N ASP A 127 -14.07 5.96 2.22
CA ASP A 127 -14.35 4.61 2.70
C ASP A 127 -13.20 3.65 2.40
N LEU A 128 -12.51 3.81 1.27
CA LEU A 128 -11.26 3.09 1.02
C LEU A 128 -10.17 3.46 2.04
N ALA A 129 -10.02 4.75 2.36
CA ALA A 129 -9.08 5.19 3.39
C ALA A 129 -9.37 4.56 4.76
N LYS A 130 -10.64 4.49 5.17
CA LYS A 130 -11.06 3.81 6.40
C LYS A 130 -10.71 2.32 6.39
N LYS A 131 -11.00 1.61 5.29
CA LYS A 131 -10.67 0.18 5.15
C LYS A 131 -9.16 -0.07 5.25
N ILE A 132 -8.34 0.84 4.73
CA ILE A 132 -6.88 0.76 4.87
C ILE A 132 -6.48 0.89 6.35
N ASN A 133 -7.01 1.88 7.07
CA ASN A 133 -6.74 2.05 8.50
C ASN A 133 -7.21 0.87 9.35
N GLU A 134 -8.38 0.32 9.07
CA GLU A 134 -8.92 -0.86 9.77
C GLU A 134 -8.02 -2.09 9.55
N ALA A 135 -7.46 -2.24 8.34
CA ALA A 135 -6.53 -3.30 8.05
C ALA A 135 -5.24 -3.19 8.86
N ASP A 136 -4.77 -1.97 9.17
CA ASP A 136 -3.62 -1.73 10.06
C ASP A 136 -3.94 -2.08 11.51
N LYS A 137 -5.06 -1.55 12.04
CA LYS A 137 -5.52 -1.83 13.41
C LYS A 137 -5.72 -3.34 13.65
N ARG A 138 -6.18 -4.07 12.63
CA ARG A 138 -6.30 -5.53 12.67
C ARG A 138 -4.94 -6.22 12.78
N GLY A 139 -3.90 -5.70 12.14
CA GLY A 139 -2.53 -6.20 12.31
C GLY A 139 -2.07 -6.08 13.77
N GLU A 140 -2.39 -4.97 14.43
CA GLU A 140 -2.08 -4.75 15.85
C GLU A 140 -2.88 -5.68 16.77
N ALA A 141 -4.18 -5.84 16.52
CA ALA A 141 -5.07 -6.68 17.33
C ALA A 141 -4.78 -8.18 17.23
N THR A 142 -4.31 -8.65 16.06
CA THR A 142 -4.03 -10.08 15.84
C THR A 142 -2.71 -10.54 16.47
N GLY A 143 -1.84 -9.60 16.86
CA GLY A 143 -0.50 -9.89 17.39
C GLY A 143 0.45 -10.51 16.36
N LEU A 144 0.08 -10.53 15.08
CA LEU A 144 0.91 -11.02 13.99
C LEU A 144 1.92 -9.97 13.58
N SER A 145 3.15 -10.40 13.27
CA SER A 145 4.08 -9.50 12.59
C SER A 145 3.57 -9.16 11.18
N GLY A 146 3.96 -8.01 10.62
CA GLY A 146 3.50 -7.60 9.28
C GLY A 146 3.79 -8.63 8.17
N GLY A 147 4.88 -9.40 8.32
CA GLY A 147 5.16 -10.52 7.43
C GLY A 147 4.15 -11.67 7.59
N GLU A 148 3.83 -12.06 8.82
CA GLU A 148 2.84 -13.11 9.09
C GLU A 148 1.43 -12.68 8.65
N LEU A 149 1.05 -11.43 8.88
CA LEU A 149 -0.22 -10.88 8.41
C LEU A 149 -0.36 -10.97 6.89
N ALA A 150 0.71 -10.70 6.14
CA ALA A 150 0.68 -10.80 4.69
C ALA A 150 0.53 -12.26 4.19
N PHE A 151 1.09 -13.24 4.90
CA PHE A 151 0.83 -14.65 4.59
C PHE A 151 -0.57 -15.07 5.01
N TYR A 152 -1.06 -14.58 6.15
CA TYR A 152 -2.43 -14.80 6.59
C TYR A 152 -3.42 -14.31 5.54
N ASP A 153 -3.27 -13.07 5.05
CA ASP A 153 -4.15 -12.50 4.02
C ASP A 153 -4.09 -13.33 2.73
N GLY A 154 -2.92 -13.84 2.33
CA GLY A 154 -2.80 -14.71 1.16
C GLY A 154 -3.37 -16.12 1.33
N LEU A 155 -3.58 -16.58 2.56
CA LEU A 155 -4.30 -17.82 2.88
C LEU A 155 -5.81 -17.56 3.01
N ALA A 156 -6.20 -16.39 3.54
CA ALA A 156 -7.57 -15.98 3.78
C ALA A 156 -8.27 -15.39 2.54
N ASP A 157 -7.51 -15.07 1.48
CA ASP A 157 -8.04 -14.69 0.16
C ASP A 157 -9.01 -15.74 -0.44
N ASN A 158 -8.99 -16.97 0.10
CA ASN A 158 -9.91 -18.03 -0.26
C ASN A 158 -11.02 -18.20 0.80
N GLU A 159 -12.26 -17.90 0.43
CA GLU A 159 -13.44 -18.09 1.29
C GLU A 159 -13.54 -19.53 1.82
N SER A 160 -13.34 -20.54 0.97
CA SER A 160 -13.34 -21.96 1.37
C SER A 160 -12.30 -22.27 2.45
N ALA A 161 -11.16 -21.58 2.46
CA ALA A 161 -10.10 -21.82 3.43
C ALA A 161 -10.47 -21.23 4.80
N VAL A 162 -11.13 -20.07 4.83
CA VAL A 162 -11.64 -19.44 6.05
C VAL A 162 -12.71 -20.33 6.68
N ASP A 163 -13.65 -20.83 5.87
CA ASP A 163 -14.76 -21.65 6.33
C ASP A 163 -14.31 -23.01 6.89
N VAL A 164 -13.33 -23.65 6.25
CA VAL A 164 -12.88 -25.00 6.62
C VAL A 164 -11.85 -24.97 7.75
N LEU A 165 -10.91 -24.02 7.75
CA LEU A 165 -9.79 -24.02 8.69
C LEU A 165 -10.01 -23.10 9.89
N GLY A 166 -10.81 -22.04 9.73
CA GLY A 166 -10.99 -20.99 10.71
C GLY A 166 -9.74 -20.11 10.92
N ASP A 167 -9.96 -18.95 11.54
CA ASP A 167 -8.94 -17.92 11.75
C ASP A 167 -7.72 -18.42 12.54
N ALA A 168 -7.92 -19.18 13.63
CA ALA A 168 -6.82 -19.65 14.47
C ALA A 168 -5.83 -20.54 13.71
N THR A 169 -6.34 -21.43 12.83
CA THR A 169 -5.49 -22.32 12.04
C THR A 169 -4.74 -21.56 10.97
N LEU A 170 -5.39 -20.60 10.29
CA LEU A 170 -4.74 -19.77 9.28
C LEU A 170 -3.59 -18.95 9.87
N ARG A 171 -3.77 -18.41 11.09
CA ARG A 171 -2.70 -17.70 11.83
C ARG A 171 -1.51 -18.62 12.13
N LEU A 172 -1.76 -19.87 12.54
CA LEU A 172 -0.69 -20.85 12.77
C LEU A 172 0.06 -21.17 11.49
N ILE A 173 -0.65 -21.41 10.37
CA ILE A 173 -0.02 -21.66 9.07
C ILE A 173 0.84 -20.47 8.64
N ALA A 174 0.32 -19.24 8.80
CA ALA A 174 1.05 -18.02 8.46
C ALA A 174 2.36 -17.88 9.26
N SER A 175 2.34 -18.15 10.57
CA SER A 175 3.56 -18.13 11.40
C SER A 175 4.55 -19.22 10.99
N GLU A 176 4.08 -20.44 10.70
CA GLU A 176 4.95 -21.52 10.21
C GLU A 176 5.57 -21.19 8.84
N LEU A 177 4.81 -20.59 7.92
CA LEU A 177 5.32 -20.14 6.62
C LEU A 177 6.45 -19.13 6.79
N VAL A 178 6.28 -18.13 7.64
CA VAL A 178 7.32 -17.13 7.91
C VAL A 178 8.58 -17.79 8.47
N LYS A 179 8.45 -18.75 9.37
CA LYS A 179 9.58 -19.51 9.92
C LYS A 179 10.32 -20.30 8.83
N ILE A 180 9.58 -21.05 8.00
CA ILE A 180 10.15 -21.83 6.89
C ILE A 180 10.90 -20.90 5.93
N ILE A 181 10.29 -19.78 5.57
CA ILE A 181 10.89 -18.84 4.62
C ILE A 181 12.16 -18.25 5.25
N ARG A 182 12.09 -17.71 6.48
CA ARG A 182 13.26 -17.12 7.18
C ARG A 182 14.44 -18.08 7.34
N GLN A 183 14.19 -19.36 7.58
CA GLN A 183 15.26 -20.37 7.65
C GLN A 183 15.96 -20.57 6.30
N ASN A 184 15.24 -20.40 5.20
CA ASN A 184 15.77 -20.56 3.84
C ASN A 184 16.29 -19.25 3.22
N ILE A 185 15.99 -18.07 3.79
CA ILE A 185 16.39 -16.73 3.28
C ILE A 185 17.92 -16.56 3.16
N ARG A 186 18.71 -17.24 4.00
CA ARG A 186 20.19 -17.09 4.00
C ARG A 186 20.86 -17.52 2.68
N VAL A 187 20.15 -18.26 1.83
CA VAL A 187 20.63 -18.65 0.51
C VAL A 187 19.82 -17.87 -0.51
N ASP A 188 20.47 -17.06 -1.36
CA ASP A 188 19.82 -16.19 -2.36
C ASP A 188 18.94 -17.02 -3.33
N TRP A 189 17.70 -17.25 -2.91
CA TRP A 189 16.80 -18.27 -3.46
C TRP A 189 16.04 -17.77 -4.69
N THR A 190 15.95 -16.45 -4.86
CA THR A 190 15.35 -15.78 -6.02
C THR A 190 16.09 -16.12 -7.31
N LEU A 191 17.38 -16.45 -7.24
CA LEU A 191 18.21 -16.83 -8.38
C LEU A 191 18.20 -18.34 -8.69
N ARG A 192 17.84 -19.20 -7.73
CA ARG A 192 18.03 -20.64 -7.83
C ARG A 192 16.70 -21.38 -7.97
N LYS A 193 16.36 -21.77 -9.20
CA LYS A 193 15.16 -22.59 -9.52
C LYS A 193 15.00 -23.81 -8.61
N ASN A 194 16.10 -24.45 -8.22
CA ASN A 194 16.07 -25.61 -7.31
C ASN A 194 15.58 -25.26 -5.89
N ILE A 195 15.90 -24.07 -5.38
CA ILE A 195 15.45 -23.62 -4.06
C ILE A 195 13.98 -23.19 -4.11
N GLN A 196 13.55 -22.50 -5.17
CA GLN A 196 12.14 -22.19 -5.39
C GLN A 196 11.28 -23.46 -5.50
N ALA A 197 11.78 -24.50 -6.19
CA ALA A 197 11.10 -25.79 -6.27
C ALA A 197 10.98 -26.46 -4.90
N LYS A 198 12.06 -26.47 -4.10
CA LYS A 198 12.02 -26.98 -2.72
C LYS A 198 11.04 -26.20 -1.84
N MET A 199 11.06 -24.86 -1.92
CA MET A 199 10.13 -23.99 -1.20
C MET A 199 8.68 -24.30 -1.56
N ARG A 200 8.39 -24.44 -2.86
CA ARG A 200 7.04 -24.80 -3.34
C ARG A 200 6.58 -26.15 -2.79
N VAL A 201 7.46 -27.13 -2.72
CA VAL A 201 7.15 -28.45 -2.14
C VAL A 201 6.87 -28.33 -0.64
N SER A 202 7.69 -27.58 0.11
CA SER A 202 7.49 -27.33 1.53
C SER A 202 6.16 -26.62 1.81
N VAL A 203 5.83 -25.58 1.04
CA VAL A 203 4.55 -24.85 1.14
C VAL A 203 3.37 -25.78 0.86
N LYS A 204 3.41 -26.55 -0.23
CA LYS A 204 2.34 -27.52 -0.55
C LYS A 204 2.16 -28.57 0.55
N TRP A 205 3.26 -29.09 1.08
CA TRP A 205 3.22 -30.06 2.17
C TRP A 205 2.60 -29.43 3.44
N LEU A 206 2.97 -28.20 3.77
CA LEU A 206 2.40 -27.47 4.90
C LEU A 206 0.90 -27.29 4.73
N LEU A 207 0.44 -26.76 3.60
CA LEU A 207 -0.98 -26.59 3.31
C LEU A 207 -1.75 -27.92 3.42
N LYS A 208 -1.16 -29.03 2.95
CA LYS A 208 -1.76 -30.36 3.07
C LYS A 208 -1.83 -30.85 4.52
N LYS A 209 -0.78 -30.61 5.32
CA LYS A 209 -0.71 -30.99 6.75
C LYS A 209 -1.85 -30.37 7.55
N TYR A 210 -2.18 -29.11 7.25
CA TYR A 210 -3.26 -28.39 7.93
C TYR A 210 -4.64 -28.57 7.30
N GLY A 211 -4.77 -29.39 6.24
CA GLY A 211 -6.06 -29.66 5.61
C GLY A 211 -6.58 -28.53 4.71
N TYR A 212 -5.69 -27.70 4.15
CA TYR A 212 -6.08 -26.62 3.25
C TYR A 212 -6.85 -27.16 2.03
N PRO A 213 -8.01 -26.57 1.68
CA PRO A 213 -8.86 -27.02 0.58
C PRO A 213 -8.10 -27.20 -0.76
N PRO A 214 -8.30 -28.32 -1.48
CA PRO A 214 -7.59 -28.58 -2.73
C PRO A 214 -8.01 -27.68 -3.91
N ASP A 215 -9.22 -27.12 -3.85
CA ASP A 215 -9.86 -26.30 -4.89
C ASP A 215 -8.96 -25.14 -5.36
N MET A 216 -8.34 -24.43 -4.41
CA MET A 216 -7.56 -23.22 -4.67
C MET A 216 -6.14 -23.31 -4.09
N GLN A 217 -5.69 -24.51 -3.69
CA GLN A 217 -4.34 -24.75 -3.16
C GLN A 217 -3.24 -24.27 -4.12
N LYS A 218 -3.48 -24.36 -5.43
CA LYS A 218 -2.54 -23.88 -6.45
C LYS A 218 -2.35 -22.36 -6.38
N LEU A 219 -3.45 -21.61 -6.35
CA LEU A 219 -3.44 -20.15 -6.28
C LEU A 219 -2.81 -19.68 -4.96
N ALA A 220 -3.20 -20.28 -3.84
CA ALA A 220 -2.61 -19.99 -2.53
C ALA A 220 -1.09 -20.22 -2.53
N THR A 221 -0.63 -21.34 -3.11
CA THR A 221 0.81 -21.61 -3.23
C THR A 221 1.53 -20.54 -4.05
N GLU A 222 0.94 -20.08 -5.16
CA GLU A 222 1.53 -19.03 -5.99
C GLU A 222 1.58 -17.68 -5.27
N ASN A 223 0.50 -17.31 -4.58
CA ASN A 223 0.43 -16.09 -3.77
C ASN A 223 1.46 -16.09 -2.64
N ILE A 224 1.58 -17.20 -1.91
CA ILE A 224 2.59 -17.38 -0.85
C ILE A 224 4.00 -17.24 -1.41
N LEU A 225 4.30 -17.82 -2.58
CA LEU A 225 5.64 -17.71 -3.17
C LEU A 225 5.96 -16.27 -3.61
N LYS A 226 5.00 -15.55 -4.19
CA LYS A 226 5.17 -14.12 -4.53
C LYS A 226 5.35 -13.27 -3.26
N GLN A 227 4.57 -13.55 -2.21
CA GLN A 227 4.69 -12.86 -0.93
C GLN A 227 6.04 -13.14 -0.25
N ALA A 228 6.56 -14.36 -0.37
CA ALA A 228 7.90 -14.71 0.09
C ALA A 228 8.99 -13.92 -0.66
N GLU A 229 8.85 -13.72 -1.96
CA GLU A 229 9.78 -12.90 -2.76
C GLU A 229 9.83 -11.45 -2.25
N LEU A 230 8.66 -10.86 -1.93
CA LEU A 230 8.57 -9.51 -1.37
C LEU A 230 9.24 -9.41 0.01
N LEU A 231 8.98 -10.36 0.90
CA LEU A 231 9.59 -10.41 2.24
C LEU A 231 11.13 -10.41 2.16
N CYS A 232 11.70 -11.09 1.16
CA CYS A 232 13.15 -11.17 0.96
C CYS A 232 13.74 -9.87 0.39
N ARG A 233 12.96 -9.16 -0.44
CA ARG A 233 13.33 -7.83 -0.96
C ARG A 233 13.41 -6.81 0.17
N ASP A 234 12.42 -6.79 1.07
CA ASP A 234 12.35 -5.83 2.19
C ASP A 234 13.48 -6.04 3.20
N ALA A 235 13.88 -7.30 3.43
CA ALA A 235 14.99 -7.62 4.34
C ALA A 235 16.39 -7.19 3.81
N GLY A 236 16.51 -6.72 2.57
CA GLY A 236 17.79 -6.30 1.98
C GLY A 236 18.77 -7.44 1.68
N LEU A 237 18.30 -8.70 1.65
CA LEU A 237 19.15 -9.90 1.68
C LEU A 237 19.43 -10.54 0.30
N SER A 238 18.96 -9.95 -0.81
CA SER A 238 19.24 -10.49 -2.15
C SER A 238 20.36 -9.73 -2.85
N VAL A 239 21.46 -10.43 -3.16
CA VAL A 239 22.61 -9.88 -3.91
C VAL A 239 22.21 -9.61 -5.36
N ALA A 240 21.27 -10.40 -5.90
CA ALA A 240 20.64 -10.14 -7.19
C ALA A 240 19.99 -8.76 -7.28
N PHE A 241 19.39 -8.27 -6.20
CA PHE A 241 18.65 -7.01 -6.17
C PHE A 241 19.58 -5.78 -6.25
N LEU A 242 20.76 -5.83 -5.61
CA LEU A 242 21.77 -4.79 -5.76
C LEU A 242 22.21 -4.63 -7.23
N GLN A 243 22.15 -5.71 -8.02
CA GLN A 243 22.47 -5.71 -9.45
C GLN A 243 21.27 -5.41 -10.37
N ARG A 244 20.03 -5.45 -9.87
CA ARG A 244 18.79 -5.42 -10.68
C ARG A 244 17.95 -4.15 -10.53
N LYS A 245 18.54 -3.03 -10.11
CA LYS A 245 17.92 -1.70 -9.89
C LYS A 245 17.10 -1.13 -11.08
N ALA A 246 16.93 -1.87 -12.18
CA ALA A 246 16.25 -1.50 -13.42
C ALA A 246 15.02 -2.37 -13.80
N VAL A 247 14.62 -3.38 -13.01
CA VAL A 247 13.47 -4.26 -13.37
C VAL A 247 12.31 -4.07 -12.38
N LEU A 248 11.23 -3.44 -12.84
CA LEU A 248 9.95 -3.29 -12.12
C LEU A 248 9.35 -4.67 -11.77
N LEU A 249 8.78 -4.81 -10.57
CA LEU A 249 8.09 -6.05 -10.17
C LEU A 249 6.91 -6.37 -11.10
N PRO A 250 6.44 -7.64 -11.18
CA PRO A 250 5.23 -8.00 -11.94
C PRO A 250 3.99 -7.19 -11.54
N VAL A 251 3.87 -6.85 -10.25
CA VAL A 251 2.81 -5.99 -9.72
C VAL A 251 3.02 -4.56 -10.18
N GLU A 252 4.22 -3.99 -10.01
CA GLU A 252 4.54 -2.67 -10.54
C GLU A 252 4.39 -2.61 -12.07
N MET A 253 4.59 -3.71 -12.79
CA MET A 253 4.40 -3.85 -14.23
C MET A 253 2.91 -3.96 -14.61
N GLU A 254 2.10 -4.69 -13.85
CA GLU A 254 0.65 -4.70 -14.04
C GLU A 254 0.07 -3.33 -13.73
N PHE A 255 0.44 -2.72 -12.60
CA PHE A 255 0.07 -1.35 -12.24
C PHE A 255 0.55 -0.35 -13.29
N MET A 256 1.78 -0.44 -13.79
CA MET A 256 2.26 0.45 -14.85
C MET A 256 1.53 0.21 -16.18
N LYS A 257 1.21 -1.04 -16.55
CA LYS A 257 0.38 -1.32 -17.72
C LYS A 257 -1.02 -0.72 -17.57
N LEU A 258 -1.57 -0.76 -16.37
CA LEU A 258 -2.89 -0.23 -16.03
C LEU A 258 -2.90 1.31 -16.05
N VAL A 259 -1.86 1.94 -15.48
CA VAL A 259 -1.62 3.39 -15.53
C VAL A 259 -1.36 3.87 -16.96
N ILE A 260 -0.55 3.16 -17.76
CA ILE A 260 -0.27 3.51 -19.16
C ILE A 260 -1.54 3.38 -20.00
N LYS A 261 -2.30 2.29 -19.84
CA LYS A 261 -3.58 2.09 -20.55
C LYS A 261 -4.57 3.22 -20.23
N ASN A 262 -4.62 3.65 -18.97
CA ASN A 262 -5.44 4.78 -18.52
C ASN A 262 -4.95 6.14 -19.08
N LYS A 263 -3.64 6.35 -19.18
CA LYS A 263 -3.06 7.58 -19.76
C LYS A 263 -3.28 7.67 -21.27
N GLN A 264 -3.20 6.54 -21.98
CA GLN A 264 -3.55 6.46 -23.41
C GLN A 264 -5.02 6.81 -23.65
N LEU A 265 -5.94 6.30 -22.80
CA LEU A 265 -7.37 6.58 -22.89
C LEU A 265 -7.70 8.07 -22.65
N GLU A 266 -7.05 8.72 -21.69
CA GLU A 266 -7.20 10.18 -21.46
C GLU A 266 -6.71 11.03 -22.66
N ILE A 267 -5.65 10.61 -23.33
CA ILE A 267 -5.12 11.30 -24.52
C ILE A 267 -6.07 11.14 -25.72
N THR A 268 -6.66 9.95 -25.91
CA THR A 268 -7.63 9.72 -26.98
C THR A 268 -8.92 10.53 -26.77
N LEU A 269 -9.41 10.64 -25.55
CA LEU A 269 -10.63 11.41 -25.24
C LEU A 269 -10.43 12.93 -25.40
N ARG A 270 -9.24 13.47 -25.10
CA ARG A 270 -8.90 14.89 -25.36
C ARG A 270 -8.77 15.26 -26.83
N ASN A 271 -8.49 14.31 -27.72
CA ASN A 271 -8.33 14.57 -29.15
C ASN A 271 -9.63 14.37 -29.95
N THR A 272 -10.74 14.02 -29.29
CA THR A 272 -12.04 13.74 -29.92
C THR A 272 -13.13 14.74 -29.51
N ILE A 273 -12.77 15.78 -28.75
CA ILE A 273 -13.61 16.95 -28.38
C ILE A 273 -12.90 18.19 -28.90
#